data_AF-A0A1V5U727-F1
#
_entry.id   AF-A0A1V5U727-F1
#
_cell.length_a   1.000
_cell.length_b   1.000
_cell.length_c   1.000
_cell.angle_alpha   90.00
_cell.angle_beta   90.00
_cell.angle_gamma   90.00
#
_symmetry.space_group_name_H-M   'P 1'
#
loop_
_entity.id
_entity.type
_entity.pdbx_description
1 polymer ?
#
loop_
_entity_poly.entity_id
_entity_poly.type
_entity_poly.pdbx_seq_one_letter_code
_entity_poly.pdbx_strand_id
1 'polypeptide(L)'
;MFKKNALCFLLAVLTALSVFLPHARALEMGDFLYSVELKGDIAANGIYMAPVGLEVTERSGADFEDLRVMAAGSEEVPFVILKDVTPREYVDNFYSMSIVDYYEETSGVTLIVKMPDKRQPIEIIELSTDNRDFKKHAALYGGDDNSSWQKIAEEPIFDFSSQVNYRKTEFKLGTKYNFKYYKFVINGSSAPSPAEKQKTIKLSYEGLDFSVEGYKEQKLKIDAVYAKTGFNVKKDGTSAYDEKIFDKLNIVSDKAGNSVIDLEANIGFERVTFDIAPSFYRRSVKVYFSETGADGSYNYLTDFNVYNIPLDEYNTSRSDLWYSCSKHKFFRFVIENKNNPPLALNKIKFEFIRKNLFFVAPRTAQPYYICFGSKSLKKPEYDISTFINQGNWHRQNYRRLQAAAPVLNASYKEKVPKQPMRPEVEKALLTVIVIIVIAALGYWLFTLMAAVPNSGANSGDREKEEDDSKK
;
A
#
# COMPACT_ATOMS: atom_id res chain seq x y z
N MET A 1 53.96 29.58 -4.47
CA MET A 1 53.56 28.36 -5.23
C MET A 1 52.66 27.41 -4.44
N PHE A 2 53.01 26.99 -3.21
CA PHE A 2 52.35 25.92 -2.43
C PHE A 2 50.82 25.75 -2.56
N LYS A 3 50.01 26.82 -2.47
CA LYS A 3 48.53 26.74 -2.58
C LYS A 3 48.04 26.07 -3.88
N LYS A 4 48.76 26.17 -5.02
CA LYS A 4 48.38 25.44 -6.25
C LYS A 4 48.65 23.94 -6.14
N ASN A 5 49.82 23.55 -5.65
CA ASN A 5 50.23 22.14 -5.66
C ASN A 5 49.36 21.29 -4.73
N ALA A 6 49.02 21.79 -3.54
CA ALA A 6 48.09 21.12 -2.62
C ALA A 6 46.68 20.95 -3.23
N LEU A 7 46.18 21.99 -3.92
CA LEU A 7 44.88 21.96 -4.60
C LEU A 7 44.87 20.91 -5.73
N CYS A 8 45.91 20.87 -6.57
CA CYS A 8 46.04 19.87 -7.63
C CYS A 8 46.11 18.44 -7.10
N PHE A 9 46.79 18.21 -5.96
CA PHE A 9 46.89 16.88 -5.36
C PHE A 9 45.55 16.41 -4.80
N LEU A 10 44.80 17.30 -4.15
CA LEU A 10 43.47 17.00 -3.62
C LEU A 10 42.45 16.75 -4.75
N LEU A 11 42.55 17.52 -5.84
CA LEU A 11 41.76 17.32 -7.05
C LEU A 11 42.08 15.97 -7.72
N ALA A 12 43.37 15.59 -7.81
CA ALA A 12 43.80 14.31 -8.38
C ALA A 12 43.22 13.11 -7.61
N VAL A 13 43.23 13.16 -6.27
CA VAL A 13 42.62 12.11 -5.42
C VAL A 13 41.09 12.06 -5.64
N LEU A 14 40.41 13.20 -5.71
CA LEU A 14 38.98 13.25 -6.04
C LEU A 14 38.67 12.65 -7.42
N THR A 15 39.48 12.94 -8.44
CA THR A 15 39.31 12.31 -9.77
C THR A 15 39.60 10.82 -9.76
N ALA A 16 40.53 10.34 -8.95
CA ALA A 16 40.81 8.91 -8.80
C ALA A 16 39.66 8.15 -8.12
N LEU A 17 38.96 8.76 -7.15
CA LEU A 17 37.76 8.17 -6.55
C LEU A 17 36.56 8.17 -7.50
N SER A 18 36.37 9.21 -8.32
CA SER A 18 35.18 9.29 -9.21
C SER A 18 35.18 8.26 -10.35
N VAL A 19 36.33 7.72 -10.73
CA VAL A 19 36.43 6.65 -11.75
C VAL A 19 35.75 5.34 -11.30
N PHE A 20 35.53 5.14 -10.00
CA PHE A 20 34.88 3.95 -9.45
C PHE A 20 33.37 4.09 -9.21
N LEU A 21 32.74 5.19 -9.63
CA LEU A 21 31.28 5.30 -9.61
C LEU A 21 30.65 4.37 -10.66
N PRO A 22 29.91 3.31 -10.25
CA PRO A 22 29.27 2.40 -11.19
C PRO A 22 28.17 3.16 -11.93
N HIS A 23 28.40 3.49 -13.19
CA HIS A 23 27.38 4.09 -14.03
C HIS A 23 26.23 3.09 -14.19
N ALA A 24 25.03 3.49 -13.77
CA ALA A 24 23.84 2.65 -13.88
C ALA A 24 23.51 2.42 -15.35
N ARG A 25 23.84 1.23 -15.87
CA ARG A 25 23.44 0.84 -17.21
C ARG A 25 21.91 0.77 -17.27
N ALA A 26 21.33 1.23 -18.38
CA ALA A 26 19.95 0.91 -18.71
C ALA A 26 19.69 -0.61 -18.66
N LEU A 27 18.47 -0.99 -18.31
CA LEU A 27 18.01 -2.37 -18.40
C LEU A 27 17.73 -2.72 -19.85
N GLU A 28 18.19 -3.89 -20.29
CA GLU A 28 17.91 -4.45 -21.61
C GLU A 28 17.07 -5.73 -21.46
N MET A 29 16.38 -6.15 -22.52
CA MET A 29 15.67 -7.45 -22.50
C MET A 29 16.58 -8.65 -22.14
N GLY A 30 17.89 -8.57 -22.41
CA GLY A 30 18.90 -9.57 -22.00
C GLY A 30 19.21 -9.62 -20.50
N ASP A 31 18.66 -8.72 -19.69
CA ASP A 31 18.75 -8.74 -18.22
C ASP A 31 17.65 -9.61 -17.56
N PHE A 32 16.74 -10.19 -18.36
CA PHE A 32 15.58 -10.97 -17.93
C PHE A 32 15.62 -12.37 -18.54
N LEU A 33 15.22 -13.39 -17.78
CA LEU A 33 15.25 -14.79 -18.21
C LEU A 33 14.10 -15.12 -19.19
N TYR A 34 12.95 -14.48 -19.03
CA TYR A 34 11.75 -14.70 -19.84
C TYR A 34 11.20 -13.40 -20.43
N SER A 35 10.48 -13.52 -21.54
CA SER A 35 9.61 -12.47 -22.06
C SER A 35 8.26 -13.01 -22.55
N VAL A 36 7.27 -12.13 -22.56
CA VAL A 36 5.90 -12.35 -23.05
C VAL A 36 5.56 -11.19 -23.99
N GLU A 37 5.31 -11.48 -25.25
CA GLU A 37 4.87 -10.49 -26.25
C GLU A 37 3.43 -10.03 -25.96
N LEU A 38 3.18 -8.72 -26.02
CA LEU A 38 1.85 -8.12 -25.85
C LEU A 38 1.23 -7.76 -27.20
N LYS A 39 0.08 -8.35 -27.52
CA LYS A 39 -0.57 -8.29 -28.85
C LYS A 39 -1.87 -7.50 -28.82
N GLY A 40 -2.05 -6.63 -29.81
CA GLY A 40 -3.24 -5.80 -30.03
C GLY A 40 -2.89 -4.45 -30.66
N ASP A 41 -3.89 -3.61 -30.92
CA ASP A 41 -3.70 -2.32 -31.59
C ASP A 41 -3.22 -1.22 -30.63
N ILE A 42 -1.89 -1.21 -30.41
CA ILE A 42 -1.20 -0.26 -29.53
C ILE A 42 -0.86 1.03 -30.27
N ALA A 43 -1.57 2.09 -29.92
CA ALA A 43 -1.31 3.48 -30.31
C ALA A 43 -0.84 4.33 -29.11
N ALA A 44 -0.05 5.38 -29.40
CA ALA A 44 0.50 6.32 -28.42
C ALA A 44 -0.56 6.91 -27.49
N ASN A 45 -0.16 7.19 -26.24
CA ASN A 45 -0.95 7.77 -25.15
C ASN A 45 -2.21 6.98 -24.74
N GLY A 46 -2.45 5.81 -25.32
CA GLY A 46 -3.49 4.89 -24.87
C GLY A 46 -3.12 4.22 -23.55
N ILE A 47 -4.12 3.96 -22.71
CA ILE A 47 -4.00 3.06 -21.56
C ILE A 47 -4.24 1.63 -22.04
N TYR A 48 -3.35 0.70 -21.67
CA TYR A 48 -3.44 -0.71 -22.01
C TYR A 48 -3.46 -1.58 -20.77
N MET A 49 -4.20 -2.69 -20.83
CA MET A 49 -4.25 -3.73 -19.81
C MET A 49 -3.81 -5.06 -20.43
N ALA A 50 -2.86 -5.75 -19.81
CA ALA A 50 -2.46 -7.11 -20.13
C ALA A 50 -2.64 -8.06 -18.92
N PRO A 51 -3.07 -9.32 -19.12
CA PRO A 51 -3.20 -10.28 -18.03
C PRO A 51 -1.83 -10.77 -17.55
N VAL A 52 -1.62 -10.84 -16.23
CA VAL A 52 -0.43 -11.43 -15.61
C VAL A 52 -0.73 -12.90 -15.29
N GLY A 53 -0.67 -13.74 -16.33
CA GLY A 53 -1.10 -15.14 -16.26
C GLY A 53 -0.30 -16.03 -15.30
N LEU A 54 -0.76 -17.28 -15.14
CA LEU A 54 -0.20 -18.26 -14.20
C LEU A 54 1.33 -18.39 -14.31
N GLU A 55 1.87 -18.73 -15.49
CA GLU A 55 3.32 -18.93 -15.67
C GLU A 55 4.17 -17.69 -15.32
N VAL A 56 3.64 -16.47 -15.53
CA VAL A 56 4.32 -15.23 -15.13
C VAL A 56 4.30 -15.10 -13.61
N THR A 57 3.15 -15.34 -12.98
CA THR A 57 2.99 -15.30 -11.52
C THR A 57 3.83 -16.37 -10.81
N GLU A 58 4.02 -17.55 -11.42
CA GLU A 58 4.89 -18.61 -10.91
C GLU A 58 6.38 -18.27 -11.02
N ARG A 59 6.82 -17.65 -12.13
CA ARG A 59 8.24 -17.46 -12.46
C ARG A 59 8.82 -16.09 -12.08
N SER A 60 7.98 -15.08 -11.82
CA SER A 60 8.42 -13.81 -11.22
C SER A 60 8.82 -13.95 -9.75
N GLY A 61 9.54 -12.97 -9.22
CA GLY A 61 9.84 -12.81 -7.80
C GLY A 61 8.59 -12.49 -6.96
N ALA A 62 8.81 -12.25 -5.66
CA ALA A 62 7.74 -11.77 -4.79
C ALA A 62 7.28 -10.38 -5.25
N ASP A 63 5.97 -10.13 -5.23
CA ASP A 63 5.34 -8.89 -5.69
C ASP A 63 5.80 -8.35 -7.07
N PHE A 64 6.28 -9.24 -7.95
CA PHE A 64 6.77 -8.94 -9.30
C PHE A 64 7.94 -7.92 -9.32
N GLU A 65 8.81 -7.96 -8.31
CA GLU A 65 9.96 -7.07 -8.20
C GLU A 65 10.90 -7.11 -9.43
N ASP A 66 10.97 -8.28 -10.06
CA ASP A 66 11.83 -8.61 -11.20
C ASP A 66 11.18 -8.39 -12.57
N LEU A 67 9.92 -7.95 -12.60
CA LEU A 67 9.15 -7.74 -13.82
C LEU A 67 9.37 -6.33 -14.36
N ARG A 68 9.49 -6.17 -15.68
CA ARG A 68 9.43 -4.89 -16.40
C ARG A 68 8.54 -4.98 -17.63
N VAL A 69 8.03 -3.82 -18.08
CA VAL A 69 7.49 -3.67 -19.43
C VAL A 69 8.53 -3.00 -20.30
N MET A 70 8.81 -3.57 -21.46
CA MET A 70 9.78 -3.07 -22.44
C MET A 70 9.10 -2.81 -23.77
N ALA A 71 9.36 -1.66 -24.39
CA ALA A 71 9.07 -1.43 -25.80
C ALA A 71 10.21 -1.97 -26.68
N ALA A 72 9.96 -2.05 -27.99
CA ALA A 72 10.99 -2.30 -29.00
C ALA A 72 12.21 -1.38 -28.79
N GLY A 73 13.41 -1.96 -28.72
CA GLY A 73 14.66 -1.26 -28.41
C GLY A 73 15.06 -1.24 -26.92
N SER A 74 14.31 -1.90 -26.03
CA SER A 74 14.50 -1.86 -24.56
C SER A 74 14.28 -0.48 -23.91
N GLU A 75 13.35 0.32 -24.45
CA GLU A 75 12.81 1.47 -23.72
C GLU A 75 11.88 0.94 -22.61
N GLU A 76 12.25 1.14 -21.34
CA GLU A 76 11.45 0.69 -20.18
C GLU A 76 10.19 1.56 -20.02
N VAL A 77 9.05 0.91 -19.78
CA VAL A 77 7.72 1.54 -19.81
C VAL A 77 7.09 1.48 -18.42
N PRO A 78 6.76 2.63 -17.80
CA PRO A 78 6.07 2.67 -16.52
C PRO A 78 4.75 1.88 -16.50
N PHE A 79 4.60 1.01 -15.51
CA PHE A 79 3.44 0.13 -15.36
C PHE A 79 2.98 0.00 -13.89
N VAL A 80 1.78 -0.54 -13.69
CA VAL A 80 1.27 -0.94 -12.37
C VAL A 80 0.56 -2.28 -12.47
N ILE A 81 0.77 -3.18 -11.50
CA ILE A 81 0.05 -4.46 -11.42
C ILE A 81 -1.02 -4.36 -10.34
N LEU A 82 -2.26 -4.64 -10.70
CA LEU A 82 -3.44 -4.53 -9.84
C LEU A 82 -4.20 -5.85 -9.76
N LYS A 83 -4.90 -6.08 -8.65
CA LYS A 83 -5.82 -7.22 -8.51
C LYS A 83 -7.06 -6.97 -9.40
N ASP A 84 -7.54 -7.99 -10.10
CA ASP A 84 -8.78 -7.96 -10.89
C ASP A 84 -10.01 -8.06 -9.97
N VAL A 85 -10.16 -7.01 -9.15
CA VAL A 85 -11.22 -6.85 -8.14
C VAL A 85 -11.88 -5.51 -8.39
N THR A 86 -13.17 -5.56 -8.72
CA THR A 86 -14.03 -4.37 -8.72
C THR A 86 -14.59 -4.17 -7.32
N PRO A 87 -14.57 -2.95 -6.76
CA PRO A 87 -15.21 -2.67 -5.48
C PRO A 87 -16.74 -2.71 -5.64
N ARG A 88 -17.45 -2.84 -4.51
CA ARG A 88 -18.90 -2.58 -4.47
C ARG A 88 -19.18 -1.13 -4.89
N GLU A 89 -20.11 -0.94 -5.81
CA GLU A 89 -20.71 0.38 -6.04
C GLU A 89 -21.81 0.60 -5.00
N TYR A 90 -21.78 1.71 -4.27
CA TYR A 90 -22.85 2.11 -3.34
C TYR A 90 -23.80 3.12 -4.00
N VAL A 91 -25.05 3.18 -3.51
CA VAL A 91 -26.01 4.23 -3.87
C VAL A 91 -26.02 5.28 -2.75
N ASP A 92 -25.42 6.44 -2.99
CA ASP A 92 -25.55 7.61 -2.13
C ASP A 92 -26.93 8.27 -2.33
N ASN A 93 -27.98 7.65 -1.79
CA ASN A 93 -29.31 8.25 -1.70
C ASN A 93 -29.32 9.36 -0.65
N PHE A 94 -28.78 10.52 -1.02
CA PHE A 94 -28.82 11.75 -0.24
C PHE A 94 -30.15 12.49 -0.45
N TYR A 95 -30.82 12.84 0.64
CA TYR A 95 -31.99 13.71 0.65
C TYR A 95 -31.64 15.02 1.34
N SER A 96 -31.72 16.14 0.61
CA SER A 96 -31.73 17.46 1.25
C SER A 96 -33.05 17.66 1.99
N MET A 97 -32.97 18.07 3.25
CA MET A 97 -34.14 18.29 4.11
C MET A 97 -34.44 19.78 4.21
N SER A 98 -35.71 20.16 4.02
CA SER A 98 -36.12 21.56 4.12
C SER A 98 -36.27 21.94 5.58
N ILE A 99 -35.62 23.03 6.01
CA ILE A 99 -35.89 23.64 7.33
C ILE A 99 -37.34 24.16 7.33
N VAL A 100 -38.11 23.75 8.34
CA VAL A 100 -39.51 24.14 8.55
C VAL A 100 -39.61 25.20 9.63
N ASP A 101 -38.84 25.03 10.71
CA ASP A 101 -38.85 25.90 11.88
C ASP A 101 -37.46 25.93 12.53
N TYR A 102 -37.12 27.05 13.15
CA TYR A 102 -35.90 27.29 13.89
C TYR A 102 -36.20 28.32 14.98
N TYR A 103 -36.01 27.94 16.24
CA TYR A 103 -36.20 28.84 17.36
C TYR A 103 -35.17 28.62 18.48
N GLU A 104 -34.88 29.70 19.19
CA GLU A 104 -33.92 29.74 20.29
C GLU A 104 -34.65 29.70 21.64
N GLU A 105 -34.17 28.82 22.52
CA GLU A 105 -34.65 28.64 23.88
C GLU A 105 -33.53 29.05 24.86
N THR A 106 -33.88 29.39 26.10
CA THR A 106 -32.92 29.88 27.12
C THR A 106 -31.72 28.93 27.35
N SER A 107 -31.87 27.65 27.01
CA SER A 107 -30.88 26.58 27.13
C SER A 107 -30.24 26.12 25.81
N GLY A 108 -30.76 26.50 24.64
CA GLY A 108 -30.43 25.80 23.39
C GLY A 108 -31.12 26.33 22.13
N VAL A 109 -31.07 25.53 21.07
CA VAL A 109 -31.71 25.77 19.77
C VAL A 109 -32.56 24.55 19.42
N THR A 110 -33.81 24.78 19.02
CA THR A 110 -34.65 23.74 18.41
C THR A 110 -34.77 24.01 16.90
N LEU A 111 -34.45 22.99 16.11
CA LEU A 111 -34.47 23.00 14.64
C LEU A 111 -35.38 21.88 14.14
N ILE A 112 -36.36 22.23 13.30
CA ILE A 112 -37.31 21.28 12.69
C ILE A 112 -37.07 21.23 11.18
N VAL A 113 -36.96 20.02 10.65
CA VAL A 113 -36.71 19.75 9.22
C VAL A 113 -37.69 18.73 8.65
N LYS A 114 -38.11 18.93 7.39
CA LYS A 114 -39.00 18.04 6.64
C LYS A 114 -38.22 17.25 5.59
N MET A 115 -38.48 15.95 5.51
CA MET A 115 -38.05 15.10 4.40
C MET A 115 -38.83 15.40 3.11
N PRO A 116 -38.24 15.17 1.91
CA PRO A 116 -38.99 15.19 0.66
C PRO A 116 -40.14 14.15 0.68
N ASP A 117 -41.24 14.48 -0.01
CA ASP A 117 -42.45 13.64 0.01
C ASP A 117 -42.23 12.30 -0.74
N LYS A 118 -41.32 12.26 -1.72
CA LYS A 118 -40.76 11.02 -2.29
C LYS A 118 -39.41 10.71 -1.63
N ARG A 119 -39.35 9.64 -0.84
CA ARG A 119 -38.16 9.19 -0.09
C ARG A 119 -38.18 7.68 0.13
N GLN A 120 -37.04 7.13 0.54
CA GLN A 120 -36.91 5.82 1.17
C GLN A 120 -36.59 5.98 2.67
N PRO A 121 -36.76 4.92 3.50
CA PRO A 121 -36.32 4.93 4.88
C PRO A 121 -34.81 5.20 5.02
N ILE A 122 -34.45 5.99 6.02
CA ILE A 122 -33.11 6.54 6.26
C ILE A 122 -32.47 5.94 7.53
N GLU A 123 -31.13 5.95 7.57
CA GLU A 123 -30.32 5.37 8.65
C GLU A 123 -29.25 6.35 9.18
N ILE A 124 -29.02 7.47 8.48
CA ILE A 124 -28.10 8.53 8.90
C ILE A 124 -28.77 9.89 8.65
N ILE A 125 -28.61 10.84 9.57
CA ILE A 125 -28.89 12.27 9.33
C ILE A 125 -27.65 13.08 9.68
N GLU A 126 -27.29 14.03 8.82
CA GLU A 126 -26.09 14.87 8.93
C GLU A 126 -26.46 16.35 8.99
N LEU A 127 -25.91 17.03 9.99
CA LEU A 127 -25.93 18.48 10.11
C LEU A 127 -24.73 19.08 9.38
N SER A 128 -24.99 19.94 8.39
CA SER A 128 -23.97 20.73 7.71
C SER A 128 -23.77 22.06 8.45
N THR A 129 -22.52 22.44 8.68
CA THR A 129 -22.14 23.62 9.48
C THR A 129 -20.70 24.02 9.16
N ASP A 130 -20.48 25.26 8.71
CA ASP A 130 -19.13 25.80 8.51
C ASP A 130 -18.40 26.15 9.84
N ASN A 131 -19.08 26.17 10.99
CA ASN A 131 -18.41 26.29 12.28
C ASN A 131 -17.43 25.12 12.51
N ARG A 132 -16.32 25.43 13.17
CA ARG A 132 -15.28 24.50 13.64
C ARG A 132 -15.14 24.54 15.16
N ASP A 133 -14.37 23.61 15.70
CA ASP A 133 -13.85 23.66 17.08
C ASP A 133 -14.95 23.81 18.14
N PHE A 134 -16.07 23.09 17.97
CA PHE A 134 -17.22 23.16 18.87
C PHE A 134 -17.53 21.79 19.50
N LYS A 135 -18.26 21.82 20.61
CA LYS A 135 -18.93 20.66 21.19
C LYS A 135 -20.29 21.09 21.73
N LYS A 136 -21.37 20.42 21.32
CA LYS A 136 -22.73 20.60 21.82
C LYS A 136 -23.37 19.23 22.04
N HIS A 137 -24.37 19.15 22.93
CA HIS A 137 -25.17 17.93 23.09
C HIS A 137 -26.47 18.09 22.32
N ALA A 138 -26.85 17.09 21.53
CA ALA A 138 -28.00 17.18 20.65
C ALA A 138 -28.89 15.93 20.74
N ALA A 139 -30.19 16.15 20.94
CA ALA A 139 -31.21 15.11 20.91
C ALA A 139 -31.99 15.18 19.60
N LEU A 140 -32.10 14.03 18.92
CA LEU A 140 -32.80 13.87 17.65
C LEU A 140 -34.13 13.12 17.86
N TYR A 141 -35.19 13.70 17.33
CA TYR A 141 -36.55 13.18 17.35
C TYR A 141 -37.10 13.06 15.92
N GLY A 142 -38.09 12.19 15.71
CA GLY A 142 -38.85 12.08 14.46
C GLY A 142 -40.35 11.94 14.67
N GLY A 143 -41.13 12.30 13.66
CA GLY A 143 -42.60 12.25 13.66
C GLY A 143 -43.21 12.57 12.29
N ASP A 144 -44.48 12.22 12.08
CA ASP A 144 -45.14 12.39 10.76
C ASP A 144 -46.12 13.58 10.68
N ASP A 145 -46.46 14.18 11.83
CA ASP A 145 -47.48 15.22 12.01
C ASP A 145 -46.91 16.59 12.43
N ASN A 146 -45.61 16.65 12.78
CA ASN A 146 -44.91 17.80 13.40
C ASN A 146 -45.30 18.10 14.86
N SER A 147 -46.08 17.24 15.51
CA SER A 147 -46.55 17.40 16.91
C SER A 147 -46.21 16.21 17.82
N SER A 148 -46.26 14.99 17.28
CA SER A 148 -45.97 13.74 17.98
C SER A 148 -44.53 13.31 17.71
N TRP A 149 -43.69 13.26 18.75
CA TRP A 149 -42.24 13.11 18.61
C TRP A 149 -41.69 11.87 19.32
N GLN A 150 -41.21 10.89 18.56
CA GLN A 150 -40.38 9.80 19.07
C GLN A 150 -38.93 10.28 19.20
N LYS A 151 -38.28 10.05 20.35
CA LYS A 151 -36.82 10.24 20.51
C LYS A 151 -36.09 9.11 19.79
N ILE A 152 -35.12 9.44 18.94
CA ILE A 152 -34.35 8.49 18.13
C ILE A 152 -32.92 8.34 18.66
N ALA A 153 -32.25 9.47 18.94
CA ALA A 153 -30.87 9.50 19.43
C ALA A 153 -30.63 10.70 20.37
N GLU A 154 -29.57 10.62 21.17
CA GLU A 154 -29.03 11.74 21.94
C GLU A 154 -27.53 11.53 22.11
N GLU A 155 -26.74 12.40 21.49
CA GLU A 155 -25.29 12.25 21.39
C GLU A 155 -24.58 13.62 21.27
N PRO A 156 -23.27 13.71 21.60
CA PRO A 156 -22.52 14.92 21.35
C PRO A 156 -22.22 15.09 19.85
N ILE A 157 -22.51 16.28 19.32
CA ILE A 157 -21.98 16.75 18.04
C ILE A 157 -20.77 17.65 18.29
N PHE A 158 -19.72 17.48 17.48
CA PHE A 158 -18.45 18.16 17.71
C PHE A 158 -17.60 18.33 16.44
N ASP A 159 -16.65 19.25 16.53
CA ASP A 159 -15.57 19.48 15.58
C ASP A 159 -14.31 19.87 16.37
N PHE A 160 -13.14 19.35 15.98
CA PHE A 160 -11.82 19.71 16.53
C PHE A 160 -10.80 20.03 15.42
N SER A 161 -11.31 20.42 14.24
CA SER A 161 -10.58 20.46 12.97
C SER A 161 -9.53 21.57 12.86
N SER A 162 -9.29 22.36 13.91
CA SER A 162 -8.08 23.19 14.03
C SER A 162 -6.84 22.43 14.53
N GLN A 163 -7.01 21.34 15.29
CA GLN A 163 -5.90 20.59 15.90
C GLN A 163 -5.75 19.17 15.32
N VAL A 164 -6.86 18.47 15.14
CA VAL A 164 -6.90 17.10 14.61
C VAL A 164 -8.09 16.96 13.65
N ASN A 165 -7.96 16.16 12.59
CA ASN A 165 -9.06 15.94 11.64
C ASN A 165 -10.12 15.00 12.25
N TYR A 166 -10.87 15.51 13.24
CA TYR A 166 -11.82 14.75 14.05
C TYR A 166 -13.09 15.57 14.27
N ARG A 167 -14.19 15.11 13.67
CA ARG A 167 -15.47 15.80 13.60
C ARG A 167 -16.61 14.78 13.57
N LYS A 168 -17.72 15.09 14.26
CA LYS A 168 -18.95 14.32 14.24
C LYS A 168 -20.15 15.26 14.19
N THR A 169 -20.75 15.37 13.01
CA THR A 169 -22.03 16.07 12.79
C THR A 169 -23.11 15.16 12.18
N GLU A 170 -22.84 13.85 12.11
CA GLU A 170 -23.79 12.81 11.70
C GLU A 170 -24.33 12.01 12.90
N PHE A 171 -25.61 11.67 12.83
CA PHE A 171 -26.34 10.79 13.73
C PHE A 171 -26.58 9.47 13.02
N LYS A 172 -26.14 8.36 13.62
CA LYS A 172 -26.34 7.01 13.06
C LYS A 172 -27.50 6.36 13.79
N LEU A 173 -28.64 6.21 13.10
CA LEU A 173 -29.92 5.93 13.73
C LEU A 173 -30.07 4.46 14.22
N GLY A 174 -29.11 3.59 13.91
CA GLY A 174 -29.08 2.16 14.29
C GLY A 174 -30.13 1.28 13.60
N THR A 175 -31.16 1.87 13.00
CA THR A 175 -32.22 1.20 12.25
C THR A 175 -32.84 2.18 11.23
N LYS A 176 -33.74 1.67 10.37
CA LYS A 176 -34.40 2.41 9.29
C LYS A 176 -35.63 3.16 9.80
N TYR A 177 -35.62 4.49 9.67
CA TYR A 177 -36.76 5.37 9.98
C TYR A 177 -37.32 6.04 8.72
N ASN A 178 -38.62 6.33 8.67
CA ASN A 178 -39.25 6.94 7.48
C ASN A 178 -40.13 8.16 7.80
N PHE A 179 -39.90 8.81 8.95
CA PHE A 179 -40.70 9.96 9.38
C PHE A 179 -40.64 11.12 8.37
N LYS A 180 -41.74 11.86 8.27
CA LYS A 180 -41.88 13.06 7.43
C LYS A 180 -41.12 14.26 8.01
N TYR A 181 -41.02 14.37 9.33
CA TYR A 181 -40.33 15.43 10.04
C TYR A 181 -39.31 14.87 11.03
N TYR A 182 -38.22 15.59 11.21
CA TYR A 182 -37.25 15.36 12.27
C TYR A 182 -36.97 16.67 13.02
N LYS A 183 -36.69 16.56 14.31
CA LYS A 183 -36.43 17.70 15.20
C LYS A 183 -35.14 17.47 15.97
N PHE A 184 -34.25 18.44 15.91
CA PHE A 184 -33.03 18.51 16.69
C PHE A 184 -33.25 19.50 17.85
N VAL A 185 -32.90 19.09 19.07
CA VAL A 185 -32.80 19.96 20.23
C VAL A 185 -31.32 20.02 20.61
N ILE A 186 -30.67 21.15 20.35
CA ILE A 186 -29.21 21.33 20.49
C ILE A 186 -28.95 22.22 21.72
N ASN A 187 -28.45 21.59 22.78
CA ASN A 187 -28.21 22.22 24.07
C ASN A 187 -26.91 23.04 24.09
N GLY A 188 -26.93 24.16 24.81
CA GLY A 188 -25.77 25.02 25.04
C GLY A 188 -25.65 26.20 24.07
N SER A 189 -26.75 26.89 23.76
CA SER A 189 -26.73 28.11 22.92
C SER A 189 -26.97 29.40 23.72
N SER A 190 -26.49 29.45 24.97
CA SER A 190 -26.46 30.68 25.75
C SER A 190 -25.59 31.75 25.06
N ALA A 191 -26.11 32.98 24.96
CA ALA A 191 -25.37 34.12 24.43
C ALA A 191 -24.03 34.33 25.18
N PRO A 192 -22.97 34.83 24.51
CA PRO A 192 -21.68 35.05 25.14
C PRO A 192 -21.80 36.06 26.28
N SER A 193 -21.32 35.66 27.47
CA SER A 193 -21.24 36.58 28.62
C SER A 193 -20.21 37.68 28.33
N PRO A 194 -20.44 38.95 28.76
CA PRO A 194 -19.55 40.08 28.46
C PRO A 194 -18.09 39.93 28.94
N ALA A 195 -17.79 38.95 29.79
CA ALA A 195 -16.44 38.57 30.14
C ALA A 195 -15.98 37.37 29.29
N GLU A 196 -15.14 37.62 28.28
CA GLU A 196 -14.57 36.60 27.39
C GLU A 196 -13.57 35.66 28.10
N LYS A 197 -14.07 34.77 28.95
CA LYS A 197 -13.28 33.66 29.47
C LYS A 197 -13.16 32.57 28.41
N GLN A 198 -11.95 32.43 27.86
CA GLN A 198 -11.56 31.25 27.08
C GLN A 198 -11.89 29.98 27.88
N LYS A 199 -12.53 29.00 27.24
CA LYS A 199 -12.89 27.71 27.84
C LYS A 199 -12.03 26.60 27.25
N THR A 200 -11.69 25.61 28.07
CA THR A 200 -11.14 24.34 27.55
C THR A 200 -12.30 23.43 27.15
N ILE A 201 -12.41 23.07 25.87
CA ILE A 201 -13.28 21.96 25.47
C ILE A 201 -12.57 20.67 25.88
N LYS A 202 -13.27 19.78 26.60
CA LYS A 202 -12.83 18.40 26.84
C LYS A 202 -13.84 17.40 26.30
N LEU A 203 -13.36 16.35 25.64
CA LEU A 203 -14.15 15.21 25.18
C LEU A 203 -13.42 13.92 25.52
N SER A 204 -14.13 12.98 26.15
CA SER A 204 -13.79 11.56 26.15
C SER A 204 -14.82 10.87 25.27
N TYR A 205 -14.39 10.12 24.25
CA TYR A 205 -15.29 9.41 23.33
C TYR A 205 -14.55 8.24 22.66
N GLU A 206 -15.19 7.07 22.59
CA GLU A 206 -14.63 5.82 22.03
C GLU A 206 -13.21 5.47 22.54
N GLY A 207 -12.89 5.81 23.78
CA GLY A 207 -11.60 5.53 24.43
C GLY A 207 -10.49 6.56 24.14
N LEU A 208 -10.81 7.68 23.48
CA LEU A 208 -9.88 8.77 23.20
C LEU A 208 -10.28 10.04 23.96
N ASP A 209 -9.28 10.68 24.60
CA ASP A 209 -9.42 11.95 25.31
C ASP A 209 -8.82 13.10 24.47
N PHE A 210 -9.63 14.15 24.27
CA PHE A 210 -9.27 15.34 23.50
C PHE A 210 -9.46 16.60 24.36
N SER A 211 -8.53 17.56 24.24
CA SER A 211 -8.63 18.87 24.89
C SER A 211 -8.18 20.01 23.99
N VAL A 212 -9.03 21.03 23.81
CA VAL A 212 -8.70 22.28 23.11
C VAL A 212 -8.83 23.46 24.06
N GLU A 213 -7.76 24.21 24.24
CA GLU A 213 -7.72 25.45 25.03
C GLU A 213 -7.96 26.68 24.15
N GLY A 214 -8.22 27.84 24.76
CA GLY A 214 -8.39 29.11 24.05
C GLY A 214 -9.76 29.32 23.38
N TYR A 215 -10.65 28.33 23.39
CA TYR A 215 -11.94 28.38 22.67
C TYR A 215 -12.89 29.48 23.21
N LYS A 216 -13.51 30.21 22.28
CA LYS A 216 -14.62 31.15 22.54
C LYS A 216 -15.94 30.48 22.18
N GLU A 217 -16.89 30.47 23.12
CA GLU A 217 -18.18 29.82 22.90
C GLU A 217 -19.03 30.55 21.85
N GLN A 218 -19.17 29.90 20.69
CA GLN A 218 -19.97 30.39 19.57
C GLN A 218 -21.36 29.71 19.48
N LYS A 219 -22.30 30.44 18.87
CA LYS A 219 -23.59 29.93 18.40
C LYS A 219 -23.36 29.06 17.16
N LEU A 220 -23.94 27.87 17.13
CA LEU A 220 -23.83 26.94 16.02
C LEU A 220 -24.79 27.34 14.89
N LYS A 221 -24.27 27.58 13.70
CA LYS A 221 -25.02 27.84 12.47
C LYS A 221 -25.20 26.52 11.74
N ILE A 222 -26.45 26.14 11.44
CA ILE A 222 -26.73 24.98 10.58
C ILE A 222 -27.01 25.49 9.17
N ASP A 223 -26.15 25.10 8.22
CA ASP A 223 -26.20 25.54 6.82
C ASP A 223 -27.16 24.70 5.98
N ALA A 224 -27.24 23.41 6.29
CA ALA A 224 -28.16 22.45 5.68
C ALA A 224 -28.32 21.23 6.58
N VAL A 225 -29.37 20.43 6.35
CA VAL A 225 -29.53 19.10 6.95
C VAL A 225 -29.80 18.09 5.84
N TYR A 226 -29.12 16.95 5.92
CA TYR A 226 -29.19 15.89 4.92
C TYR A 226 -29.50 14.55 5.56
N ALA A 227 -30.33 13.75 4.91
CA ALA A 227 -30.58 12.37 5.32
C ALA A 227 -30.08 11.36 4.28
N LYS A 228 -29.62 10.21 4.74
CA LYS A 228 -29.05 9.13 3.91
C LYS A 228 -29.80 7.84 4.18
N THR A 229 -30.13 7.07 3.14
CA THR A 229 -30.35 5.63 3.34
C THR A 229 -29.04 4.99 3.81
N GLY A 230 -29.08 3.83 4.47
CA GLY A 230 -27.86 3.06 4.71
C GLY A 230 -27.20 2.61 3.40
N PHE A 231 -26.05 1.94 3.54
CA PHE A 231 -25.16 1.54 2.43
C PHE A 231 -25.80 0.52 1.47
N ASN A 232 -26.73 0.97 0.65
CA ASN A 232 -27.37 0.17 -0.39
C ASN A 232 -26.34 -0.09 -1.51
N VAL A 233 -25.97 -1.35 -1.68
CA VAL A 233 -25.06 -1.78 -2.75
C VAL A 233 -25.81 -1.71 -4.08
N LYS A 234 -25.39 -0.80 -4.96
CA LYS A 234 -25.89 -0.63 -6.33
C LYS A 234 -25.52 -1.83 -7.21
N LYS A 235 -24.33 -2.37 -6.96
CA LYS A 235 -23.72 -3.49 -7.69
C LYS A 235 -22.65 -4.11 -6.81
N ASP A 236 -22.71 -5.42 -6.62
CA ASP A 236 -21.69 -6.14 -5.86
C ASP A 236 -20.30 -6.07 -6.54
N GLY A 237 -19.27 -6.07 -5.72
CA GLY A 237 -17.88 -6.14 -6.18
C GLY A 237 -17.56 -7.55 -6.68
N THR A 238 -16.79 -7.64 -7.76
CA THR A 238 -16.41 -8.90 -8.40
C THR A 238 -14.92 -9.13 -8.31
N SER A 239 -14.50 -10.28 -7.78
CA SER A 239 -13.12 -10.77 -7.88
C SER A 239 -13.01 -11.79 -9.01
N ALA A 240 -12.14 -11.56 -9.98
CA ALA A 240 -11.75 -12.60 -10.94
C ALA A 240 -10.61 -13.44 -10.34
N TYR A 241 -10.71 -14.76 -10.50
CA TYR A 241 -9.70 -15.71 -10.04
C TYR A 241 -9.06 -16.42 -11.22
N ASP A 242 -7.78 -16.73 -11.08
CA ASP A 242 -7.07 -17.75 -11.85
C ASP A 242 -6.79 -18.95 -10.93
N GLU A 243 -6.49 -20.11 -11.51
CA GLU A 243 -6.31 -21.35 -10.77
C GLU A 243 -5.06 -22.13 -11.16
N LYS A 244 -4.52 -22.87 -10.20
CA LYS A 244 -3.49 -23.91 -10.39
C LYS A 244 -4.02 -25.24 -9.87
N ILE A 245 -4.00 -26.25 -10.72
CA ILE A 245 -4.41 -27.63 -10.39
C ILE A 245 -3.17 -28.49 -10.14
N PHE A 246 -3.24 -29.29 -9.08
CA PHE A 246 -2.28 -30.35 -8.76
C PHE A 246 -3.02 -31.69 -8.83
N ASP A 247 -2.89 -32.39 -9.96
CA ASP A 247 -3.50 -33.71 -10.24
C ASP A 247 -2.57 -34.88 -9.93
N LYS A 248 -1.25 -34.64 -9.90
CA LYS A 248 -0.20 -35.61 -9.57
C LYS A 248 0.26 -35.41 -8.13
N LEU A 249 -0.52 -35.91 -7.20
CA LEU A 249 -0.27 -35.77 -5.76
C LEU A 249 0.64 -36.88 -5.25
N ASN A 250 1.78 -36.51 -4.65
CA ASN A 250 2.61 -37.44 -3.88
C ASN A 250 2.06 -37.49 -2.44
N ILE A 251 1.38 -38.58 -2.08
CA ILE A 251 0.74 -38.76 -0.77
C ILE A 251 1.50 -39.84 0.01
N VAL A 252 2.21 -39.42 1.05
CA VAL A 252 3.03 -40.30 1.91
C VAL A 252 2.39 -40.40 3.29
N SER A 253 2.54 -41.54 3.98
CA SER A 253 2.11 -41.67 5.39
C SER A 253 3.25 -41.33 6.34
N ASP A 254 3.01 -40.48 7.34
CA ASP A 254 3.99 -40.19 8.39
C ASP A 254 4.07 -41.31 9.44
N LYS A 255 4.97 -41.15 10.43
CA LYS A 255 5.17 -42.11 11.53
C LYS A 255 3.96 -42.27 12.46
N ALA A 256 2.94 -41.42 12.35
CA ALA A 256 1.70 -41.46 13.12
C ALA A 256 0.48 -41.85 12.24
N GLY A 257 0.68 -42.20 10.97
CA GLY A 257 -0.37 -42.60 10.03
C GLY A 257 -1.11 -41.43 9.36
N ASN A 258 -0.66 -40.19 9.52
CA ASN A 258 -1.24 -39.04 8.83
C ASN A 258 -0.80 -39.01 7.36
N SER A 259 -1.68 -38.56 6.46
CA SER A 259 -1.33 -38.40 5.04
C SER A 259 -0.69 -37.03 4.81
N VAL A 260 0.55 -37.03 4.37
CA VAL A 260 1.34 -35.84 4.03
C VAL A 260 1.35 -35.66 2.51
N ILE A 261 0.97 -34.48 2.03
CA ILE A 261 1.01 -34.08 0.63
C ILE A 261 1.88 -32.83 0.50
N ASP A 262 3.02 -32.97 -0.20
CA ASP A 262 3.94 -31.87 -0.50
C ASP A 262 3.74 -31.41 -1.96
N LEU A 263 3.60 -30.10 -2.15
CA LEU A 263 3.38 -29.46 -3.46
C LEU A 263 4.44 -28.37 -3.70
N GLU A 264 5.14 -28.43 -4.83
CA GLU A 264 5.86 -27.26 -5.35
C GLU A 264 4.87 -26.34 -6.09
N ALA A 265 4.36 -25.35 -5.37
CA ALA A 265 3.36 -24.42 -5.86
C ALA A 265 3.98 -23.24 -6.60
N ASN A 266 5.05 -22.63 -6.06
CA ASN A 266 5.61 -21.35 -6.53
C ASN A 266 4.56 -20.22 -6.71
N ILE A 267 3.46 -20.27 -5.95
CA ILE A 267 2.34 -19.34 -6.05
C ILE A 267 1.59 -19.24 -4.71
N GLY A 268 0.91 -18.13 -4.48
CA GLY A 268 0.00 -17.97 -3.33
C GLY A 268 -1.41 -18.48 -3.64
N PHE A 269 -2.32 -18.35 -2.68
CA PHE A 269 -3.73 -18.68 -2.87
C PHE A 269 -4.63 -17.75 -2.05
N GLU A 270 -5.89 -17.64 -2.45
CA GLU A 270 -6.98 -17.02 -1.68
C GLU A 270 -7.97 -18.12 -1.23
N ARG A 271 -7.99 -19.25 -1.96
CA ARG A 271 -8.73 -20.46 -1.61
C ARG A 271 -7.97 -21.72 -2.07
N VAL A 272 -8.04 -22.78 -1.27
CA VAL A 272 -7.60 -24.14 -1.63
C VAL A 272 -8.79 -25.07 -1.60
N THR A 273 -9.01 -25.87 -2.65
CA THR A 273 -10.09 -26.87 -2.74
C THR A 273 -9.50 -28.27 -2.92
N PHE A 274 -10.01 -29.24 -2.16
CA PHE A 274 -9.65 -30.66 -2.24
C PHE A 274 -10.74 -31.45 -2.99
N ASP A 275 -10.34 -32.32 -3.90
CA ASP A 275 -11.23 -33.24 -4.62
C ASP A 275 -11.15 -34.65 -4.00
N ILE A 276 -12.05 -34.94 -3.07
CA ILE A 276 -12.00 -36.13 -2.19
C ILE A 276 -13.07 -37.12 -2.65
N ALA A 277 -12.65 -38.34 -3.04
CA ALA A 277 -13.55 -39.33 -3.63
C ALA A 277 -14.53 -40.01 -2.64
N PRO A 278 -14.18 -40.31 -1.37
CA PRO A 278 -15.13 -40.86 -0.40
C PRO A 278 -16.36 -39.96 -0.15
N SER A 279 -17.55 -40.55 -0.11
CA SER A 279 -18.81 -39.83 0.15
C SER A 279 -19.07 -39.53 1.63
N PHE A 280 -18.45 -40.25 2.57
CA PHE A 280 -18.63 -40.03 4.01
C PHE A 280 -17.28 -39.93 4.73
N TYR A 281 -16.94 -38.74 5.24
CA TYR A 281 -15.70 -38.52 5.97
C TYR A 281 -15.74 -37.25 6.83
N ARG A 282 -14.84 -37.20 7.82
CA ARG A 282 -14.34 -35.95 8.41
C ARG A 282 -12.85 -36.12 8.76
N ARG A 283 -12.03 -35.12 8.46
CA ARG A 283 -10.60 -35.03 8.83
C ARG A 283 -10.22 -33.60 9.20
N SER A 284 -9.20 -33.48 10.05
CA SER A 284 -8.45 -32.24 10.24
C SER A 284 -7.31 -32.20 9.21
N VAL A 285 -7.01 -31.02 8.68
CA VAL A 285 -5.93 -30.78 7.71
C VAL A 285 -5.11 -29.60 8.19
N LYS A 286 -3.84 -29.83 8.49
CA LYS A 286 -2.86 -28.79 8.84
C LYS A 286 -2.10 -28.36 7.60
N VAL A 287 -1.85 -27.06 7.46
CA VAL A 287 -1.19 -26.44 6.32
C VAL A 287 0.13 -25.81 6.77
N TYR A 288 1.18 -26.07 6.00
CA TYR A 288 2.53 -25.55 6.20
C TYR A 288 3.11 -25.01 4.88
N PHE A 289 4.11 -24.14 4.97
CA PHE A 289 4.82 -23.58 3.81
C PHE A 289 6.35 -23.61 3.98
N SER A 290 7.10 -23.62 2.87
CA SER A 290 8.57 -23.56 2.86
C SER A 290 9.12 -22.91 1.59
N GLU A 291 10.30 -22.29 1.70
CA GLU A 291 11.09 -21.74 0.60
C GLU A 291 12.16 -22.71 0.05
N THR A 292 12.34 -23.88 0.67
CA THR A 292 13.38 -24.87 0.32
C THR A 292 12.88 -26.31 0.20
N GLY A 293 11.69 -26.63 0.71
CA GLY A 293 11.08 -27.98 0.64
C GLY A 293 11.69 -29.02 1.57
N ALA A 294 12.76 -28.71 2.32
CA ALA A 294 13.38 -29.63 3.26
C ALA A 294 12.50 -29.83 4.51
N ASP A 295 12.44 -31.04 5.08
CA ASP A 295 11.50 -31.38 6.17
C ASP A 295 11.51 -30.41 7.36
N GLY A 296 12.71 -30.02 7.83
CA GLY A 296 12.88 -29.10 8.95
C GLY A 296 12.64 -27.62 8.63
N SER A 297 12.22 -27.27 7.41
CA SER A 297 12.01 -25.89 6.95
C SER A 297 10.54 -25.48 6.84
N TYR A 298 9.61 -26.41 7.08
CA TYR A 298 8.18 -26.16 6.96
C TYR A 298 7.62 -25.39 8.15
N ASN A 299 7.17 -24.16 7.90
CA ASN A 299 6.53 -23.29 8.88
C ASN A 299 5.02 -23.51 8.88
N TYR A 300 4.39 -23.49 10.06
CA TYR A 300 2.95 -23.62 10.18
C TYR A 300 2.21 -22.39 9.62
N LEU A 301 1.11 -22.63 8.90
CA LEU A 301 0.24 -21.58 8.36
C LEU A 301 -1.11 -21.53 9.09
N THR A 302 -1.86 -22.63 9.05
CA THR A 302 -3.25 -22.72 9.52
C THR A 302 -3.75 -24.17 9.53
N ASP A 303 -4.92 -24.42 10.09
CA ASP A 303 -5.62 -25.70 10.05
C ASP A 303 -7.10 -25.52 9.67
N PHE A 304 -7.70 -26.56 9.09
CA PHE A 304 -9.13 -26.59 8.79
C PHE A 304 -9.68 -28.01 8.80
N ASN A 305 -11.01 -28.13 8.77
CA ASN A 305 -11.68 -29.41 8.67
C ASN A 305 -12.23 -29.61 7.26
N VAL A 306 -11.96 -30.78 6.68
CA VAL A 306 -12.66 -31.29 5.50
C VAL A 306 -13.67 -32.36 5.92
N TYR A 307 -14.87 -32.34 5.34
CA TYR A 307 -15.92 -33.31 5.63
C TYR A 307 -16.93 -33.47 4.47
N ASN A 308 -17.56 -34.63 4.45
CA ASN A 308 -18.78 -34.89 3.69
C ASN A 308 -19.69 -35.79 4.55
N ILE A 309 -20.91 -35.34 4.81
CA ILE A 309 -21.89 -35.98 5.69
C ILE A 309 -23.24 -36.00 4.93
N PRO A 310 -23.48 -37.00 4.07
CA PRO A 310 -24.71 -37.11 3.28
C PRO A 310 -25.77 -37.89 4.07
N LEU A 311 -26.19 -37.31 5.19
CA LEU A 311 -27.31 -37.79 6.02
C LEU A 311 -28.46 -36.80 5.88
N ASP A 312 -29.70 -37.26 5.70
CA ASP A 312 -30.81 -36.39 5.25
C ASP A 312 -31.03 -35.13 6.13
N GLU A 313 -31.01 -35.29 7.45
CA GLU A 313 -31.16 -34.19 8.42
C GLU A 313 -29.91 -33.29 8.57
N TYR A 314 -28.74 -33.77 8.10
CA TYR A 314 -27.43 -33.17 8.35
C TYR A 314 -26.58 -33.05 7.08
N ASN A 315 -27.21 -32.93 5.90
CA ASN A 315 -26.54 -32.97 4.61
C ASN A 315 -25.57 -31.77 4.47
N THR A 316 -24.28 -32.02 4.71
CA THR A 316 -23.27 -30.96 4.75
C THR A 316 -21.91 -31.45 4.25
N SER A 317 -21.25 -30.61 3.46
CA SER A 317 -19.93 -30.90 2.91
C SER A 317 -19.07 -29.64 2.87
N ARG A 318 -17.76 -29.85 3.05
CA ARG A 318 -16.72 -28.83 2.93
C ARG A 318 -15.41 -29.51 2.55
N SER A 319 -14.82 -29.12 1.43
CA SER A 319 -13.49 -29.59 1.02
C SER A 319 -12.48 -28.45 0.83
N ASP A 320 -12.81 -27.24 1.29
CA ASP A 320 -12.09 -26.01 0.97
C ASP A 320 -11.69 -25.15 2.17
N LEU A 321 -10.55 -24.49 1.99
CA LEU A 321 -9.96 -23.47 2.87
C LEU A 321 -10.03 -22.13 2.17
N TRP A 322 -10.73 -21.16 2.75
CA TRP A 322 -10.66 -19.75 2.36
C TRP A 322 -9.64 -19.06 3.27
N TYR A 323 -8.51 -18.63 2.70
CA TYR A 323 -7.41 -18.03 3.45
C TYR A 323 -6.49 -17.31 2.46
N SER A 324 -6.17 -16.04 2.71
CA SER A 324 -5.27 -15.25 1.85
C SER A 324 -3.81 -15.54 2.22
N CYS A 325 -3.10 -16.27 1.35
CA CYS A 325 -1.71 -16.67 1.53
C CYS A 325 -0.80 -16.03 0.47
N SER A 326 0.35 -15.52 0.92
CA SER A 326 1.46 -15.06 0.09
C SER A 326 2.04 -16.17 -0.80
N LYS A 327 2.82 -15.76 -1.81
CA LYS A 327 3.57 -16.71 -2.64
C LYS A 327 4.67 -17.38 -1.81
N HIS A 328 4.62 -18.71 -1.75
CA HIS A 328 5.68 -19.57 -1.24
C HIS A 328 6.01 -20.65 -2.28
N LYS A 329 7.21 -21.22 -2.22
CA LYS A 329 7.61 -22.27 -3.18
C LYS A 329 6.91 -23.59 -2.91
N PHE A 330 6.97 -24.05 -1.66
CA PHE A 330 6.45 -25.35 -1.25
C PHE A 330 5.32 -25.19 -0.24
N PHE A 331 4.29 -26.02 -0.36
CA PHE A 331 3.24 -26.19 0.64
C PHE A 331 3.14 -27.66 1.04
N ARG A 332 2.91 -27.90 2.33
CA ARG A 332 2.72 -29.23 2.91
C ARG A 332 1.36 -29.29 3.60
N PHE A 333 0.53 -30.26 3.21
CA PHE A 333 -0.77 -30.53 3.79
C PHE A 333 -0.71 -31.85 4.56
N VAL A 334 -1.08 -31.83 5.84
CA VAL A 334 -1.07 -33.02 6.71
C VAL A 334 -2.50 -33.33 7.14
N ILE A 335 -3.06 -34.42 6.61
CA ILE A 335 -4.42 -34.89 6.89
C ILE A 335 -4.36 -35.86 8.08
N GLU A 336 -4.99 -35.48 9.20
CA GLU A 336 -4.99 -36.28 10.43
C GLU A 336 -5.99 -37.45 10.34
N ASN A 337 -5.49 -38.62 9.93
CA ASN A 337 -6.29 -39.81 9.72
C ASN A 337 -6.78 -40.45 11.04
N LYS A 338 -5.96 -40.38 12.10
CA LYS A 338 -6.17 -41.15 13.35
C LYS A 338 -6.30 -42.64 12.98
N ASN A 339 -7.31 -43.34 13.51
CA ASN A 339 -7.53 -44.78 13.24
C ASN A 339 -8.33 -45.04 11.94
N ASN A 340 -8.55 -44.02 11.09
CA ASN A 340 -9.28 -44.18 9.83
C ASN A 340 -8.32 -44.47 8.67
N PRO A 341 -8.78 -45.09 7.58
CA PRO A 341 -8.03 -45.12 6.32
C PRO A 341 -7.71 -43.71 5.80
N PRO A 342 -6.57 -43.53 5.09
CA PRO A 342 -6.28 -42.35 4.28
C PRO A 342 -7.43 -41.97 3.34
N LEU A 343 -7.60 -40.68 3.07
CA LEU A 343 -8.54 -40.20 2.06
C LEU A 343 -7.95 -40.38 0.65
N ALA A 344 -8.74 -40.98 -0.26
CA ALA A 344 -8.45 -40.90 -1.69
C ALA A 344 -8.74 -39.47 -2.19
N LEU A 345 -7.68 -38.78 -2.58
CA LEU A 345 -7.65 -37.38 -2.97
C LEU A 345 -7.19 -37.30 -4.44
N ASN A 346 -8.07 -36.83 -5.32
CA ASN A 346 -7.87 -36.85 -6.77
C ASN A 346 -7.04 -35.65 -7.27
N LYS A 347 -7.31 -34.47 -6.70
CA LYS A 347 -6.58 -33.24 -6.97
C LYS A 347 -6.66 -32.25 -5.82
N ILE A 348 -5.68 -31.35 -5.74
CA ILE A 348 -5.76 -30.10 -4.99
C ILE A 348 -5.83 -28.95 -6.01
N LYS A 349 -6.67 -27.94 -5.77
CA LYS A 349 -6.76 -26.74 -6.60
C LYS A 349 -6.50 -25.49 -5.75
N PHE A 350 -5.55 -24.66 -6.17
CA PHE A 350 -5.34 -23.32 -5.62
C PHE A 350 -6.07 -22.31 -6.50
N GLU A 351 -6.87 -21.44 -5.91
CA GLU A 351 -7.53 -20.32 -6.58
C GLU A 351 -6.95 -19.02 -6.00
N PHE A 352 -6.49 -18.12 -6.86
CA PHE A 352 -5.87 -16.85 -6.48
C PHE A 352 -6.45 -15.71 -7.31
N ILE A 353 -6.55 -14.51 -6.73
CA ILE A 353 -7.09 -13.36 -7.47
C ILE A 353 -6.18 -13.04 -8.65
N ARG A 354 -6.77 -13.00 -9.85
CA ARG A 354 -6.12 -12.62 -11.10
C ARG A 354 -5.46 -11.25 -10.94
N LYS A 355 -4.30 -11.08 -11.56
CA LYS A 355 -3.61 -9.79 -11.62
C LYS A 355 -3.51 -9.31 -13.05
N ASN A 356 -3.76 -8.02 -13.25
CA ASN A 356 -3.66 -7.35 -14.54
C ASN A 356 -2.61 -6.26 -14.45
N LEU A 357 -1.75 -6.18 -15.46
CA LEU A 357 -0.77 -5.11 -15.63
C LEU A 357 -1.40 -4.00 -16.46
N PHE A 358 -1.22 -2.75 -16.03
CA PHE A 358 -1.66 -1.55 -16.74
C PHE A 358 -0.45 -0.68 -17.07
N PHE A 359 -0.39 -0.15 -18.30
CA PHE A 359 0.64 0.80 -18.73
C PHE A 359 0.05 1.84 -19.70
N VAL A 360 0.78 2.94 -19.91
CA VAL A 360 0.50 3.91 -20.98
C VAL A 360 1.57 3.75 -22.06
N ALA A 361 1.17 3.58 -23.31
CA ALA A 361 2.14 3.43 -24.41
C ALA A 361 2.70 4.81 -24.81
N PRO A 362 4.00 5.12 -24.61
CA PRO A 362 4.55 6.45 -24.93
C PRO A 362 4.58 6.76 -26.44
N ARG A 363 4.50 5.74 -27.30
CA ARG A 363 4.61 5.86 -28.76
C ARG A 363 3.68 4.85 -29.44
N THR A 364 3.36 5.07 -30.71
CA THR A 364 2.76 4.03 -31.58
C THR A 364 3.91 3.14 -32.07
N ALA A 365 4.41 2.30 -31.17
CA ALA A 365 5.50 1.36 -31.42
C ALA A 365 5.01 -0.06 -31.13
N GLN A 366 5.57 -1.05 -31.82
CA GLN A 366 5.40 -2.47 -31.50
C GLN A 366 6.68 -3.23 -31.86
N PRO A 367 6.93 -4.40 -31.26
CA PRO A 367 6.18 -5.00 -30.15
C PRO A 367 6.44 -4.34 -28.78
N TYR A 368 5.56 -4.65 -27.82
CA TYR A 368 5.78 -4.45 -26.38
C TYR A 368 5.90 -5.82 -25.69
N TYR A 369 6.66 -5.89 -24.60
CA TYR A 369 6.91 -7.12 -23.85
C TYR A 369 6.74 -6.94 -22.35
N ILE A 370 6.26 -7.98 -21.66
CA ILE A 370 6.50 -8.19 -20.24
C ILE A 370 7.76 -9.05 -20.11
N CYS A 371 8.79 -8.58 -19.40
CA CYS A 371 10.07 -9.26 -19.18
C CYS A 371 10.25 -9.57 -17.70
N PHE A 372 10.72 -10.78 -17.33
CA PHE A 372 10.80 -11.23 -15.93
C PHE A 372 11.81 -12.39 -15.73
N GLY A 373 11.93 -12.89 -14.50
CA GLY A 373 12.83 -13.96 -14.07
C GLY A 373 14.22 -13.49 -13.65
N SER A 374 14.37 -12.22 -13.23
CA SER A 374 15.67 -11.59 -12.95
C SER A 374 15.96 -11.45 -11.44
N LYS A 375 16.73 -12.41 -10.90
CA LYS A 375 17.02 -12.60 -9.46
C LYS A 375 17.71 -11.41 -8.74
N SER A 376 18.15 -10.38 -9.47
CA SER A 376 18.96 -9.28 -8.93
C SER A 376 18.30 -7.90 -9.03
N LEU A 377 17.04 -7.82 -9.45
CA LEU A 377 16.32 -6.56 -9.61
C LEU A 377 15.46 -6.26 -8.38
N LYS A 378 15.36 -4.98 -8.04
CA LYS A 378 14.37 -4.47 -7.08
C LYS A 378 13.09 -4.07 -7.81
N LYS A 379 11.97 -4.13 -7.08
CA LYS A 379 10.67 -3.61 -7.52
C LYS A 379 10.81 -2.14 -7.97
N PRO A 380 10.24 -1.77 -9.13
CA PRO A 380 10.25 -0.40 -9.59
C PRO A 380 9.13 0.41 -8.92
N GLU A 381 9.36 1.71 -8.78
CA GLU A 381 8.37 2.68 -8.32
C GLU A 381 8.13 3.68 -9.46
N TYR A 382 6.86 3.86 -9.85
CA TYR A 382 6.47 4.73 -10.96
C TYR A 382 5.20 5.53 -10.63
N ASP A 383 5.15 6.78 -11.13
CA ASP A 383 4.03 7.70 -10.93
C ASP A 383 2.70 7.23 -11.52
N ILE A 384 2.70 6.28 -12.48
CA ILE A 384 1.49 5.69 -13.06
C ILE A 384 0.56 5.09 -11.99
N SER A 385 1.11 4.63 -10.87
CA SER A 385 0.37 4.15 -9.69
C SER A 385 -0.52 5.21 -9.03
N THR A 386 -0.23 6.51 -9.22
CA THR A 386 -1.09 7.60 -8.74
C THR A 386 -2.33 7.75 -9.62
N PHE A 387 -2.16 7.64 -10.95
CA PHE A 387 -3.22 7.81 -11.94
C PHE A 387 -4.09 6.55 -12.12
N ILE A 388 -3.49 5.36 -12.07
CA ILE A 388 -4.16 4.06 -12.23
C ILE A 388 -3.89 3.21 -10.99
N ASN A 389 -4.94 2.91 -10.22
CA ASN A 389 -4.83 2.20 -8.95
C ASN A 389 -6.05 1.31 -8.67
N GLN A 390 -5.98 0.51 -7.61
CA GLN A 390 -7.02 -0.46 -7.24
C GLN A 390 -8.41 0.17 -7.07
N GLY A 391 -8.49 1.44 -6.65
CA GLY A 391 -9.73 2.18 -6.45
C GLY A 391 -10.33 2.81 -7.71
N ASN A 392 -9.60 2.86 -8.84
CA ASN A 392 -10.06 3.54 -10.06
C ASN A 392 -9.90 2.77 -11.38
N TRP A 393 -9.08 1.71 -11.46
CA TRP A 393 -8.75 1.02 -12.73
C TRP A 393 -9.97 0.60 -13.56
N HIS A 394 -11.03 0.15 -12.89
CA HIS A 394 -12.28 -0.32 -13.50
C HIS A 394 -13.12 0.81 -14.12
N ARG A 395 -12.75 2.08 -13.92
CA ARG A 395 -13.33 3.27 -14.57
C ARG A 395 -12.45 3.86 -15.66
N GLN A 396 -11.24 3.34 -15.87
CA GLN A 396 -10.31 3.82 -16.89
C GLN A 396 -10.69 3.31 -18.29
N ASN A 397 -10.50 4.13 -19.32
CA ASN A 397 -10.72 3.73 -20.71
C ASN A 397 -9.51 2.97 -21.27
N TYR A 398 -9.26 1.76 -20.73
CA TYR A 398 -8.15 0.90 -21.14
C TYR A 398 -8.53 -0.03 -22.30
N ARG A 399 -7.58 -0.31 -23.19
CA ARG A 399 -7.67 -1.38 -24.19
C ARG A 399 -7.07 -2.67 -23.63
N ARG A 400 -7.72 -3.82 -23.87
CA ARG A 400 -7.17 -5.13 -23.47
C ARG A 400 -6.21 -5.64 -24.53
N LEU A 401 -5.03 -6.09 -24.11
CA LEU A 401 -4.04 -6.77 -24.92
C LEU A 401 -4.02 -8.26 -24.60
N GLN A 402 -3.64 -9.08 -25.58
CA GLN A 402 -3.40 -10.49 -25.39
C GLN A 402 -1.94 -10.71 -25.01
N ALA A 403 -1.68 -11.49 -23.96
CA ALA A 403 -0.35 -11.97 -23.61
C ALA A 403 -0.04 -13.25 -24.39
N ALA A 404 1.11 -13.32 -25.05
CA ALA A 404 1.64 -14.57 -25.59
C ALA A 404 2.09 -15.54 -24.47
N ALA A 405 2.34 -16.81 -24.82
CA ALA A 405 3.01 -17.73 -23.90
C ALA A 405 4.45 -17.25 -23.60
N PRO A 406 4.96 -17.43 -22.37
CA PRO A 406 6.33 -17.03 -22.04
C PRO A 406 7.39 -17.77 -22.85
N VAL A 407 8.34 -17.03 -23.41
CA VAL A 407 9.52 -17.57 -24.11
C VAL A 407 10.78 -17.32 -23.29
N LEU A 408 11.76 -18.22 -23.42
CA LEU A 408 13.10 -18.04 -22.85
C LEU A 408 13.87 -17.00 -23.67
N ASN A 409 14.44 -16.00 -22.99
CA ASN A 409 15.22 -14.96 -23.65
C ASN A 409 16.60 -15.52 -24.05
N ALA A 410 16.81 -15.82 -25.33
CA ALA A 410 18.09 -16.31 -25.85
C ALA A 410 19.27 -15.35 -25.60
N SER A 411 18.99 -14.05 -25.41
CA SER A 411 19.97 -13.01 -25.06
C SER A 411 20.24 -12.88 -23.55
N TYR A 412 19.63 -13.72 -22.70
CA TYR A 412 19.78 -13.64 -21.25
C TYR A 412 21.21 -13.89 -20.80
N LYS A 413 21.74 -13.01 -19.96
CA LYS A 413 23.05 -13.17 -19.32
C LYS A 413 22.82 -13.18 -17.81
N GLU A 414 22.95 -14.35 -17.18
CA GLU A 414 22.79 -14.43 -15.73
C GLU A 414 23.84 -13.55 -15.05
N LYS A 415 23.35 -12.50 -14.36
CA LYS A 415 24.17 -11.64 -13.51
C LYS A 415 24.57 -12.42 -12.26
N VAL A 416 25.61 -13.25 -12.41
CA VAL A 416 26.31 -13.85 -11.28
C VAL A 416 26.64 -12.71 -10.32
N PRO A 417 26.10 -12.71 -9.08
CA PRO A 417 26.38 -11.65 -8.13
C PRO A 417 27.88 -11.60 -7.91
N LYS A 418 28.49 -10.41 -8.02
CA LYS A 418 29.92 -10.23 -7.75
C LYS A 418 30.17 -10.81 -6.35
N GLN A 419 30.99 -11.86 -6.28
CA GLN A 419 31.39 -12.41 -4.99
C GLN A 419 32.01 -11.27 -4.16
N PRO A 420 31.68 -11.16 -2.86
CA PRO A 420 32.35 -10.20 -1.99
C PRO A 420 33.87 -10.44 -2.10
N MET A 421 34.65 -9.35 -2.09
CA MET A 421 36.11 -9.52 -2.13
C MET A 421 36.53 -10.33 -0.91
N ARG A 422 37.58 -11.16 -1.05
CA ARG A 422 38.10 -11.91 0.09
C ARG A 422 38.44 -10.90 1.21
N PRO A 423 38.05 -11.13 2.48
CA PRO A 423 38.28 -10.16 3.55
C PRO A 423 39.76 -9.74 3.72
N GLU A 424 40.69 -10.59 3.30
CA GLU A 424 42.12 -10.32 3.20
C GLU A 424 42.44 -9.22 2.18
N VAL A 425 41.80 -9.25 1.01
CA VAL A 425 41.95 -8.27 -0.08
C VAL A 425 41.32 -6.94 0.30
N GLU A 426 40.14 -6.95 0.93
CA GLU A 426 39.50 -5.73 1.44
C GLU A 426 40.36 -5.05 2.52
N LYS A 427 40.90 -5.83 3.47
CA LYS A 427 41.85 -5.33 4.48
C LYS A 427 43.14 -4.82 3.85
N ALA A 428 43.72 -5.53 2.89
CA ALA A 428 44.92 -5.09 2.18
C ALA A 428 44.69 -3.77 1.42
N LEU A 429 43.59 -3.66 0.66
CA LEU A 429 43.21 -2.46 -0.07
C LEU A 429 43.02 -1.27 0.87
N LEU A 430 42.27 -1.45 1.96
CA LEU A 430 42.05 -0.41 2.97
C LEU A 430 43.37 0.00 3.65
N THR A 431 44.26 -0.95 3.92
CA THR A 431 45.58 -0.69 4.50
C THR A 431 46.46 0.14 3.55
N VAL A 432 46.46 -0.19 2.25
CA VAL A 432 47.17 0.59 1.22
C VAL A 432 46.60 2.00 1.09
N ILE A 433 45.27 2.16 1.10
CA ILE A 433 44.61 3.48 1.08
C ILE A 433 45.01 4.30 2.33
N VAL A 434 45.00 3.70 3.52
CA VAL A 434 45.42 4.35 4.77
C VAL A 434 46.90 4.75 4.73
N ILE A 435 47.80 3.90 4.21
CA ILE A 435 49.21 4.23 4.02
C ILE A 435 49.39 5.42 3.06
N ILE A 436 48.65 5.46 1.94
CA ILE A 436 48.67 6.58 0.98
C ILE A 436 48.21 7.88 1.63
N VAL A 437 47.12 7.84 2.43
CA VAL A 437 46.62 9.01 3.17
C VAL A 437 47.62 9.50 4.22
N ILE A 438 48.24 8.58 5.00
CA ILE A 438 49.27 8.92 5.98
C ILE A 438 50.50 9.53 5.31
N ALA A 439 50.96 8.96 4.18
CA ALA A 439 52.09 9.50 3.42
C ALA A 439 51.79 10.90 2.85
N ALA A 440 50.58 11.13 2.32
CA ALA A 440 50.16 12.44 1.83
C ALA A 440 50.07 13.48 2.95
N LEU A 441 49.52 13.13 4.11
CA LEU A 441 49.46 14.00 5.29
C LEU A 441 50.86 14.31 5.87
N GLY A 442 51.73 13.30 5.94
CA GLY A 442 53.12 13.46 6.40
C GLY A 442 53.93 14.35 5.46
N TYR A 443 53.79 14.18 4.14
CA TYR A 443 54.39 15.06 3.14
C TYR A 443 53.86 16.50 3.26
N TRP A 444 52.55 16.67 3.46
CA TRP A 444 51.95 17.99 3.65
C TRP A 444 52.47 18.70 4.92
N LEU A 445 52.53 17.99 6.05
CA LEU A 445 53.15 18.47 7.30
C LEU A 445 54.62 18.85 7.13
N PHE A 446 55.40 18.05 6.42
CA PHE A 446 56.80 18.37 6.10
C PHE A 446 56.90 19.65 5.26
N THR A 447 56.05 19.83 4.23
CA THR A 447 56.04 21.05 3.43
C THR A 447 55.59 22.30 4.21
N LEU A 448 54.79 22.15 5.27
CA LEU A 448 54.42 23.25 6.15
C LEU A 448 55.57 23.66 7.08
N MET A 449 56.29 22.68 7.67
CA MET A 449 57.45 22.96 8.51
C MET A 449 58.61 23.59 7.72
N ALA A 450 58.85 23.12 6.49
CA ALA A 450 59.86 23.68 5.59
C ALA A 450 59.53 25.10 5.07
N ALA A 451 58.36 25.66 5.40
CA ALA A 451 57.93 27.01 5.00
C ALA A 451 58.06 28.07 6.12
N VAL A 452 58.58 27.70 7.30
CA VAL A 452 58.81 28.64 8.42
C VAL A 452 60.20 29.29 8.30
N PRO A 453 60.32 30.62 8.14
CA PRO A 453 61.62 31.28 8.01
C PRO A 453 62.38 31.38 9.34
N ASN A 454 63.68 31.08 9.33
CA ASN A 454 64.59 31.47 10.42
C ASN A 454 64.88 32.98 10.32
N SER A 455 64.41 33.77 11.28
CA SER A 455 64.68 35.20 11.37
C SER A 455 66.09 35.46 11.92
N GLY A 456 67.05 35.81 11.05
CA GLY A 456 68.45 36.00 11.45
C GLY A 456 69.27 36.99 10.63
N ALA A 457 69.33 38.24 11.11
CA ALA A 457 70.40 39.25 10.96
C ALA A 457 70.86 39.80 9.58
N ASN A 458 71.17 41.11 9.60
CA ASN A 458 72.12 41.87 8.75
C ASN A 458 71.83 42.07 7.23
N SER A 459 72.31 43.14 6.57
CA SER A 459 72.83 44.46 7.02
C SER A 459 73.14 45.41 5.85
N GLY A 460 73.12 46.73 6.09
CA GLY A 460 73.70 47.78 5.21
C GLY A 460 72.68 48.41 4.24
N ASP A 461 72.42 49.72 4.29
CA ASP A 461 73.29 50.88 3.93
C ASP A 461 73.47 50.97 2.39
N ARG A 462 73.34 52.09 1.66
CA ARG A 462 73.08 53.55 1.83
C ARG A 462 73.24 54.14 0.38
N GLU A 463 73.18 55.42 -0.01
CA GLU A 463 73.17 56.75 0.64
C GLU A 463 72.62 57.85 -0.34
N LYS A 464 71.99 58.93 0.20
CA LYS A 464 72.12 60.38 -0.17
C LYS A 464 71.83 60.91 -1.62
N GLU A 465 71.70 62.21 -1.96
CA GLU A 465 71.32 63.57 -1.41
C GLU A 465 71.27 64.55 -2.64
N GLU A 466 70.99 65.86 -2.70
CA GLU A 466 70.55 67.05 -1.88
C GLU A 466 70.08 68.13 -2.91
N ASP A 467 69.50 69.31 -2.67
CA ASP A 467 68.87 70.04 -1.54
C ASP A 467 67.92 71.12 -2.16
N ASP A 468 67.22 71.91 -1.33
CA ASP A 468 67.34 73.39 -1.27
C ASP A 468 66.02 74.20 -1.15
N SER A 469 66.16 75.27 -0.37
CA SER A 469 65.49 76.57 -0.51
C SER A 469 64.09 76.80 0.08
N LYS A 470 64.10 77.02 1.40
CA LYS A 470 63.74 78.32 2.02
C LYS A 470 62.40 78.98 1.60
N LYS A 471 61.49 79.14 2.57
CA LYS A 471 61.45 80.41 3.33
C LYS A 471 60.82 80.27 4.72
#